data_AF-A0A813HM30-F1
#
_entry.id   AF-A0A813HM30-F1
#
_cell.length_a   1.000
_cell.length_b   1.000
_cell.length_c   1.000
_cell.angle_alpha   90.00
_cell.angle_beta   90.00
_cell.angle_gamma   90.00
#
_symmetry.space_group_name_H-M   'P 1'
#
loop_
_entity.id
_entity.type
_entity.pdbx_description
1 polymer ?
#
loop_
_entity_poly.entity_id
_entity_poly.type
_entity_poly.pdbx_seq_one_letter_code
_entity_poly.pdbx_strand_id
1 'polypeptide(L)'
;MVFGLIYIVGGLIATCAAHPEVMNARLYLVGILVLVPPGTAGIKANISNFGADQYDVSDPAQAAAQETFFQWFYVSINCGAFLAFGSLTTLSTNGGLGVPKEFGYFAAYMIASLCMVFAVSLFFSVRSRYRIQEVDGQCSPLCDICQQVLTAARSGSSEAQALCLGVLLITVAIMLSLMSALFQNQVNKISVAGLPGITFACASLGVLAVVSSCESPSWLRDEQAPDGSLSASEVRSFLRLLPVIITSGLAFGAVYSCMSFSFQQQACQMDVRIPWSDGSHQFAGSFFAVADCLGIAIATPIAVGWLNPKLEQALGNRFDHSGKFGLGMVFGIMSVFLAAYVEIQRRASPVMSQVSHCAPPGIHMSELSAVYMLVPFFLMGIGEIYTIPVVMHLAYSKSPASTRTMTAVASLMMNAVSSSIFTVQTAALSQFVPDDLNQGRMEYGYYLSIVLALVLYAAFVRSIRLFRKEEQHEA
;
A
#
# COMPACT_ATOMS: atom_id res chain seq x y z
N MET A 1 -3.31 21.39 5.01
CA MET A 1 -4.09 22.26 4.10
C MET A 1 -3.56 22.24 2.66
N VAL A 2 -2.30 22.59 2.42
CA VAL A 2 -1.69 22.61 1.06
C VAL A 2 -1.93 21.30 0.29
N PHE A 3 -1.66 20.14 0.91
CA PHE A 3 -1.88 18.84 0.30
C PHE A 3 -3.34 18.54 -0.05
N GLY A 4 -4.29 19.09 0.71
CA GLY A 4 -5.73 18.99 0.40
C GLY A 4 -6.09 19.75 -0.87
N LEU A 5 -5.54 20.94 -1.07
CA LEU A 5 -5.74 21.72 -2.29
C LEU A 5 -5.11 21.03 -3.51
N ILE A 6 -3.91 20.48 -3.36
CA ILE A 6 -3.25 19.71 -4.42
C ILE A 6 -4.12 18.51 -4.84
N TYR A 7 -4.69 17.78 -3.86
CA TYR A 7 -5.60 16.67 -4.14
C TYR A 7 -6.84 17.16 -4.91
N ILE A 8 -7.48 18.24 -4.48
CA ILE A 8 -8.68 18.79 -5.13
C ILE A 8 -8.37 19.15 -6.59
N VAL A 9 -7.26 19.86 -6.84
CA VAL A 9 -6.85 20.24 -8.20
C VAL A 9 -6.62 18.98 -9.05
N GLY A 10 -5.94 17.97 -8.50
CA GLY A 10 -5.74 16.69 -9.19
C GLY A 10 -7.05 15.95 -9.52
N GLY A 11 -7.98 15.88 -8.57
CA GLY A 11 -9.28 15.24 -8.74
C GLY A 11 -10.15 15.95 -9.78
N LEU A 12 -10.19 17.29 -9.75
CA LEU A 12 -10.93 18.09 -10.72
C LEU A 12 -10.33 17.96 -12.14
N ILE A 13 -9.01 17.95 -12.26
CA ILE A 13 -8.33 17.70 -13.55
C ILE A 13 -8.68 16.31 -14.09
N ALA A 14 -8.63 15.28 -13.24
CA ALA A 14 -9.03 13.92 -13.62
C ALA A 14 -10.50 13.85 -14.04
N THR A 15 -11.37 14.58 -13.35
CA THR A 15 -12.81 14.67 -13.64
C THR A 15 -13.03 15.32 -15.01
N CYS A 16 -12.43 16.48 -15.27
CA CYS A 16 -12.51 17.14 -16.57
C CYS A 16 -11.96 16.27 -17.70
N ALA A 17 -10.87 15.54 -17.46
CA ALA A 17 -10.28 14.64 -18.44
C ALA A 17 -11.15 13.41 -18.75
N ALA A 18 -11.97 12.97 -17.79
CA ALA A 18 -12.91 11.86 -17.92
C ALA A 18 -14.24 12.26 -18.57
N HIS A 19 -14.44 13.54 -18.92
CA HIS A 19 -15.63 13.99 -19.63
C HIS A 19 -15.65 13.41 -21.06
N PRO A 20 -16.79 12.87 -21.54
CA PRO A 20 -16.89 12.23 -22.87
C PRO A 20 -16.46 13.10 -24.05
N GLU A 21 -16.63 14.43 -23.96
CA GLU A 21 -16.19 15.36 -25.02
C GLU A 21 -14.69 15.67 -24.99
N VAL A 22 -14.03 15.48 -23.84
CA VAL A 22 -12.62 15.84 -23.64
C VAL A 22 -11.72 14.63 -23.83
N MET A 23 -12.08 13.50 -23.22
CA MET A 23 -11.37 12.21 -23.19
C MET A 23 -9.85 12.30 -23.43
N ASN A 24 -9.16 13.02 -22.53
CA ASN A 24 -7.73 13.29 -22.68
C ASN A 24 -6.90 12.47 -21.69
N ALA A 25 -6.30 11.38 -22.18
CA ALA A 25 -5.48 10.48 -21.37
C ALA A 25 -4.31 11.19 -20.67
N ARG A 26 -3.65 12.16 -21.32
CA ARG A 26 -2.51 12.88 -20.71
C ARG A 26 -2.96 13.73 -19.53
N LEU A 27 -4.07 14.46 -19.70
CA LEU A 27 -4.65 15.28 -18.64
C LEU A 27 -5.09 14.43 -17.46
N TYR A 28 -5.72 13.28 -17.74
CA TYR A 28 -6.11 12.31 -16.73
C TYR A 28 -4.90 11.79 -15.92
N LEU A 29 -3.82 11.40 -16.60
CA LEU A 29 -2.59 10.92 -15.95
C LEU A 29 -1.93 12.02 -15.11
N VAL A 30 -1.93 13.28 -15.54
CA VAL A 30 -1.43 14.40 -14.73
C VAL A 30 -2.26 14.55 -13.46
N GLY A 31 -3.58 14.51 -13.55
CA GLY A 31 -4.46 14.57 -12.38
C GLY A 31 -4.20 13.43 -11.40
N ILE A 32 -4.31 12.19 -11.85
CA ILE A 32 -4.30 10.99 -11.00
C ILE A 32 -2.90 10.54 -10.58
N LEU A 33 -1.86 10.71 -11.40
CA LEU A 33 -0.51 10.21 -11.12
C LEU A 33 0.48 11.29 -10.64
N VAL A 34 0.22 12.58 -10.92
CA VAL A 34 1.15 13.66 -10.52
C VAL A 34 0.60 14.46 -9.35
N LEU A 35 -0.70 14.78 -9.34
CA LEU A 35 -1.28 15.68 -8.34
C LEU A 35 -1.95 14.95 -7.17
N VAL A 36 -2.80 13.97 -7.44
CA VAL A 36 -3.46 13.19 -6.38
C VAL A 36 -2.46 12.48 -5.44
N PRO A 37 -1.34 11.89 -5.91
CA PRO A 37 -0.42 11.16 -5.02
C PRO A 37 0.27 12.02 -3.95
N PRO A 38 0.93 13.16 -4.26
CA PRO A 38 1.50 14.01 -3.22
C PRO A 38 0.44 14.61 -2.30
N GLY A 39 -0.77 14.91 -2.81
CA GLY A 39 -1.90 15.32 -1.98
C GLY A 39 -2.30 14.22 -0.97
N THR A 40 -2.46 12.99 -1.45
CA THR A 40 -2.80 11.82 -0.63
C THR A 40 -1.71 11.51 0.40
N ALA A 41 -0.44 11.49 -0.03
CA ALA A 41 0.69 11.19 0.83
C ALA A 41 0.81 12.22 1.96
N GLY A 42 0.70 13.51 1.63
CA GLY A 42 0.77 14.58 2.62
C GLY A 42 -0.42 14.58 3.58
N ILE A 43 -1.63 14.19 3.14
CA ILE A 43 -2.77 14.04 4.06
C ILE A 43 -2.59 12.83 4.97
N LYS A 44 -2.30 11.66 4.40
CA LYS A 44 -2.17 10.40 5.16
C LYS A 44 -1.09 10.48 6.23
N ALA A 45 0.03 11.15 5.95
CA ALA A 45 1.13 11.28 6.90
C ALA A 45 0.82 12.19 8.11
N ASN A 46 -0.17 13.08 8.00
CA ASN A 46 -0.42 14.12 9.01
C ASN A 46 -1.78 14.00 9.70
N ILE A 47 -2.81 13.46 9.04
CA ILE A 47 -4.20 13.54 9.53
C ILE A 47 -4.44 12.74 10.83
N SER A 48 -3.85 11.55 10.94
CA SER A 48 -4.00 10.71 12.14
C SER A 48 -3.29 11.31 13.35
N ASN A 49 -2.09 11.85 13.13
CA ASN A 49 -1.28 12.50 14.17
C ASN A 49 -1.97 13.78 14.63
N PHE A 50 -2.38 14.64 13.69
CA PHE A 50 -3.10 15.87 14.00
C PHE A 50 -4.40 15.62 14.78
N GLY A 51 -5.12 14.53 14.47
CA GLY A 51 -6.30 14.13 15.23
C GLY A 51 -5.97 13.67 16.65
N ALA A 52 -4.86 12.94 16.83
CA ALA A 52 -4.38 12.53 18.16
C ALA A 52 -3.97 13.73 19.01
N ASP A 53 -3.29 14.73 18.42
CA ASP A 53 -2.78 15.94 19.09
C ASP A 53 -3.89 16.84 19.67
N GLN A 54 -5.15 16.59 19.32
CA GLN A 54 -6.28 17.32 19.88
C GLN A 54 -6.62 16.91 21.32
N TYR A 55 -6.09 15.77 21.79
CA TYR A 55 -6.38 15.19 23.09
C TYR A 55 -5.12 15.22 23.98
N ASP A 56 -5.27 15.64 25.24
CA ASP A 56 -4.19 15.57 26.22
C ASP A 56 -4.16 14.19 26.89
N VAL A 57 -3.14 13.39 26.60
CA VAL A 57 -3.02 12.01 27.11
C VAL A 57 -2.73 11.99 28.62
N SER A 58 -2.35 13.13 29.21
CA SER A 58 -2.14 13.26 30.66
C SER A 58 -3.44 13.17 31.46
N ASP A 59 -4.57 13.50 30.81
CA ASP A 59 -5.91 13.41 31.39
C ASP A 59 -6.56 12.06 31.00
N PRO A 60 -6.89 11.18 31.95
CA PRO A 60 -7.52 9.88 31.67
C PRO A 60 -8.81 9.98 30.85
N ALA A 61 -9.60 11.04 31.03
CA ALA A 61 -10.84 11.22 30.26
C ALA A 61 -10.56 11.54 28.79
N GLN A 62 -9.53 12.35 28.53
CA GLN A 62 -9.13 12.72 27.16
C GLN A 62 -8.38 11.57 26.47
N ALA A 63 -7.61 10.77 27.22
CA ALA A 63 -7.01 9.54 26.69
C ALA A 63 -8.09 8.56 26.18
N ALA A 64 -9.16 8.33 26.95
CA ALA A 64 -10.29 7.49 26.52
C ALA A 64 -11.03 8.07 25.29
N ALA A 65 -11.15 9.40 25.21
CA ALA A 65 -11.73 10.07 24.05
C ALA A 65 -10.85 9.93 22.79
N GLN A 66 -9.52 9.94 22.95
CA GLN A 66 -8.56 9.70 21.87
C GLN A 66 -8.68 8.27 21.31
N GLU A 67 -8.82 7.26 22.17
CA GLU A 67 -9.07 5.88 21.75
C GLU A 67 -10.37 5.76 20.95
N THR A 68 -11.43 6.40 21.44
CA THR A 68 -12.74 6.45 20.77
C THR A 68 -12.63 7.14 19.40
N PHE A 69 -11.84 8.20 19.28
CA PHE A 69 -11.53 8.85 17.99
C PHE A 69 -10.91 7.87 17.00
N PHE A 70 -9.90 7.09 17.41
CA PHE A 70 -9.26 6.12 16.53
C PHE A 70 -10.20 4.98 16.11
N GLN A 71 -11.11 4.56 16.99
CA GLN A 71 -12.15 3.59 16.64
C GLN A 71 -13.09 4.14 15.55
N TRP A 72 -13.60 5.36 15.71
CA TRP A 72 -14.44 6.01 14.68
C TRP A 72 -13.69 6.27 13.39
N PHE A 73 -12.41 6.65 13.47
CA PHE A 73 -11.54 6.82 12.31
C PHE A 73 -11.43 5.51 11.51
N TYR A 74 -11.20 4.40 12.20
CA TYR A 74 -11.11 3.08 11.56
C TYR A 74 -12.43 2.62 10.93
N VAL A 75 -13.55 2.78 11.64
CA VAL A 75 -14.88 2.47 11.10
C VAL A 75 -15.17 3.32 9.86
N SER A 76 -14.83 4.61 9.88
CA SER A 76 -15.04 5.52 8.76
C SER A 76 -14.26 5.10 7.51
N ILE A 77 -13.02 4.63 7.66
CA ILE A 77 -12.20 4.11 6.56
C ILE A 77 -12.87 2.89 5.91
N ASN A 78 -13.28 1.92 6.72
CA ASN A 78 -13.88 0.68 6.22
C ASN A 78 -15.24 0.93 5.55
N CYS A 79 -16.09 1.76 6.16
CA CYS A 79 -17.36 2.17 5.56
C CYS A 79 -17.15 2.94 4.23
N GLY A 80 -16.17 3.85 4.19
CA GLY A 80 -15.82 4.59 2.98
C GLY A 80 -15.32 3.68 1.86
N ALA A 81 -14.44 2.73 2.18
CA ALA A 81 -13.93 1.74 1.23
C ALA A 81 -15.04 0.83 0.69
N PHE A 82 -15.92 0.34 1.57
CA PHE A 82 -17.07 -0.47 1.19
C PHE A 82 -18.00 0.28 0.23
N LEU A 83 -18.33 1.54 0.51
CA LEU A 83 -19.14 2.37 -0.37
C LEU A 83 -18.44 2.66 -1.70
N ALA A 84 -17.14 2.97 -1.68
CA ALA A 84 -16.37 3.23 -2.88
C ALA A 84 -16.32 2.01 -3.80
N PHE A 85 -15.92 0.84 -3.28
CA PHE A 85 -15.87 -0.39 -4.07
C PHE A 85 -17.25 -0.91 -4.47
N GLY A 86 -18.26 -0.82 -3.58
CA GLY A 86 -19.59 -1.35 -3.86
C GLY A 86 -20.41 -0.50 -4.84
N SER A 87 -20.26 0.82 -4.80
CA SER A 87 -21.13 1.74 -5.56
C SER A 87 -20.39 2.55 -6.63
N LEU A 88 -19.30 3.25 -6.28
CA LEU A 88 -18.62 4.15 -7.22
C LEU A 88 -17.97 3.41 -8.40
N THR A 89 -17.46 2.19 -8.18
CA THR A 89 -16.87 1.37 -9.25
C THR A 89 -17.92 0.86 -10.26
N THR A 90 -19.13 0.55 -9.78
CA THR A 90 -20.24 0.14 -10.63
C THR A 90 -20.78 1.35 -11.40
N LEU A 91 -20.87 2.51 -10.75
CA LEU A 91 -21.24 3.77 -11.37
C LEU A 91 -20.26 4.15 -12.50
N SER A 92 -18.96 3.95 -12.28
CA SER A 92 -17.95 4.30 -13.28
C SER A 92 -18.03 3.44 -14.55
N THR A 93 -18.40 2.16 -14.42
CA THR A 93 -18.39 1.18 -15.52
C THR A 93 -19.74 1.02 -16.22
N ASN A 94 -20.86 1.08 -15.49
CA ASN A 94 -22.20 0.87 -16.06
C ASN A 94 -23.07 2.13 -16.10
N GLY A 95 -22.65 3.23 -15.47
CA GLY A 95 -23.58 4.30 -15.10
C GLY A 95 -24.52 3.87 -13.98
N GLY A 96 -25.56 4.66 -13.73
CA GLY A 96 -26.50 4.46 -12.62
C GLY A 96 -26.97 5.76 -11.99
N LEU A 97 -28.01 5.71 -11.16
CA LEU A 97 -28.58 6.91 -10.50
C LEU A 97 -29.00 8.04 -11.48
N GLY A 98 -29.44 7.68 -12.68
CA GLY A 98 -29.79 8.63 -13.74
C GLY A 98 -28.60 9.13 -14.57
N VAL A 99 -27.38 8.67 -14.30
CA VAL A 99 -26.18 8.97 -15.10
C VAL A 99 -26.03 7.92 -16.20
N PRO A 100 -25.97 8.32 -17.49
CA PRO A 100 -25.67 7.41 -18.60
C PRO A 100 -24.28 6.77 -18.47
N LYS A 101 -24.10 5.57 -19.02
CA LYS A 101 -22.83 4.83 -18.97
C LYS A 101 -21.62 5.66 -19.45
N GLU A 102 -21.80 6.47 -20.49
CA GLU A 102 -20.75 7.32 -21.06
C GLU A 102 -20.21 8.35 -20.05
N PHE A 103 -21.06 8.85 -19.14
CA PHE A 103 -20.67 9.79 -18.08
C PHE A 103 -20.30 9.10 -16.77
N GLY A 104 -20.27 7.76 -16.71
CA GLY A 104 -20.01 7.01 -15.49
C GLY A 104 -18.71 7.40 -14.80
N TYR A 105 -17.58 7.35 -15.52
CA TYR A 105 -16.28 7.76 -14.98
C TYR A 105 -16.26 9.24 -14.55
N PHE A 106 -16.82 10.13 -15.36
CA PHE A 106 -16.95 11.54 -15.02
C PHE A 106 -17.70 11.75 -13.70
N ALA A 107 -18.86 11.12 -13.53
CA ALA A 107 -19.67 11.23 -12.32
C ALA A 107 -18.95 10.66 -11.10
N ALA A 108 -18.29 9.51 -11.22
CA ALA A 108 -17.55 8.90 -10.12
C ALA A 108 -16.39 9.81 -9.65
N TYR A 109 -15.60 10.36 -10.57
CA TYR A 109 -14.52 11.30 -10.22
C TYR A 109 -15.04 12.63 -9.70
N MET A 110 -16.17 13.13 -10.23
CA MET A 110 -16.82 14.34 -9.75
C MET A 110 -17.28 14.16 -8.30
N ILE A 111 -17.98 13.07 -7.99
CA ILE A 111 -18.42 12.76 -6.61
C ILE A 111 -17.21 12.71 -5.67
N ALA A 112 -16.15 11.98 -6.04
CA ALA A 112 -14.94 11.89 -5.22
C ALA A 112 -14.28 13.27 -5.00
N SER A 113 -14.21 14.10 -6.05
CA SER A 113 -13.64 15.45 -5.98
C SER A 113 -14.48 16.38 -5.11
N LEU A 114 -15.81 16.33 -5.23
CA LEU A 114 -16.73 17.12 -4.40
C LEU A 114 -16.69 16.70 -2.93
N CYS A 115 -16.59 15.39 -2.64
CA CYS A 115 -16.37 14.89 -1.29
C CYS A 115 -15.07 15.45 -0.69
N MET A 116 -14.00 15.51 -1.49
CA MET A 116 -12.73 16.08 -1.02
C MET A 116 -12.82 17.59 -0.80
N VAL A 117 -13.48 18.33 -1.70
CA VAL A 117 -13.75 19.77 -1.51
C VAL A 117 -14.50 19.98 -0.20
N PHE A 118 -15.59 19.23 0.01
CA PHE A 118 -16.37 19.29 1.24
C PHE A 118 -15.54 18.99 2.48
N ALA A 119 -14.70 17.93 2.45
CA ALA A 119 -13.83 17.58 3.57
C ALA A 119 -12.81 18.69 3.90
N VAL A 120 -12.17 19.28 2.89
CA VAL A 120 -11.22 20.40 3.08
C VAL A 120 -11.93 21.66 3.57
N SER A 121 -13.13 21.95 3.06
CA SER A 121 -13.96 23.07 3.52
C SER A 121 -14.36 22.90 4.98
N LEU A 122 -14.83 21.72 5.40
CA LEU A 122 -15.12 21.42 6.80
C LEU A 122 -13.88 21.58 7.68
N PHE A 123 -12.74 21.04 7.24
CA PHE A 123 -11.49 21.17 7.96
C PHE A 123 -11.09 22.64 8.14
N PHE A 124 -11.34 23.50 7.14
CA PHE A 124 -11.07 24.93 7.20
C PHE A 124 -12.04 25.68 8.13
N SER A 125 -13.33 25.37 8.07
CA SER A 125 -14.36 26.03 8.88
C SER A 125 -14.14 25.87 10.39
N VAL A 126 -13.53 24.77 10.81
CA VAL A 126 -13.29 24.45 12.23
C VAL A 126 -11.87 24.85 12.69
N ARG A 127 -11.08 25.52 11.85
CA ARG A 127 -9.65 25.80 12.12
C ARG A 127 -9.37 26.53 13.44
N SER A 128 -10.28 27.38 13.89
CA SER A 128 -10.12 28.15 15.14
C SER A 128 -10.29 27.32 16.41
N ARG A 129 -10.81 26.09 16.29
CA ARG A 129 -11.01 25.17 17.43
C ARG A 129 -9.89 24.16 17.58
N TYR A 130 -8.97 24.05 16.62
CA TYR A 130 -7.90 23.07 16.71
C TYR A 130 -6.83 23.52 17.70
N ARG A 131 -6.36 22.58 18.50
CA ARG A 131 -5.10 22.69 19.23
C ARG A 131 -3.99 22.49 18.21
N ILE A 132 -3.23 23.56 17.94
CA ILE A 132 -2.06 23.50 17.07
C ILE A 132 -0.84 23.38 17.97
N GLN A 133 -0.12 22.27 17.81
CA GLN A 133 1.17 22.11 18.49
C GLN A 133 2.19 23.02 17.82
N GLU A 134 2.90 23.81 18.61
CA GLU A 134 3.94 24.68 18.09
C GLU A 134 5.08 23.82 17.54
N VAL A 135 5.56 24.17 16.35
CA VAL A 135 6.74 23.55 15.78
C VAL A 135 7.92 24.14 16.53
N ASP A 136 8.52 23.39 17.45
CA ASP A 136 9.80 23.77 18.04
C ASP A 136 10.77 24.06 16.90
N GLY A 137 11.39 25.24 16.92
CA GLY A 137 12.26 25.75 15.84
C GLY A 137 13.55 24.96 15.63
N GLN A 138 13.61 23.71 16.07
CA GLN A 138 14.72 22.79 15.93
C GLN A 138 14.65 22.03 14.60
N CYS A 139 15.79 21.46 14.19
CA CYS A 139 15.85 20.64 12.99
C CYS A 139 14.86 19.48 13.06
N SER A 140 14.16 19.20 11.97
CA SER A 140 13.25 18.05 11.93
C SER A 140 14.02 16.75 12.25
N PRO A 141 13.40 15.75 12.90
CA PRO A 141 14.02 14.44 13.16
C PRO A 141 14.68 13.81 11.93
N LEU A 142 14.12 14.06 10.73
CA LEU A 142 14.70 13.62 9.46
C LEU A 142 16.04 14.30 9.16
N CYS A 143 16.15 15.59 9.43
CA CYS A 143 17.37 16.37 9.21
C CYS A 143 18.50 15.87 10.11
N ASP A 144 18.20 15.60 11.37
CA ASP A 144 19.17 15.06 12.34
C ASP A 144 19.67 13.67 11.92
N ILE A 145 18.76 12.77 11.56
CA ILE A 145 19.11 11.43 11.05
C ILE A 145 19.99 11.55 9.80
N CYS A 146 19.59 12.38 8.82
CA CYS A 146 20.35 12.61 7.60
C CYS A 146 21.73 13.19 7.89
N GLN A 147 21.84 14.16 8.80
CA GLN A 147 23.09 14.79 9.15
C GLN A 147 24.06 13.80 9.81
N GLN A 148 23.59 12.98 10.75
CA GLN A 148 24.41 11.96 11.40
C GLN A 148 24.88 10.88 10.40
N VAL A 149 23.97 10.40 9.54
CA VAL A 149 24.29 9.43 8.48
C VAL A 149 25.32 10.00 7.51
N LEU A 150 25.14 11.24 7.04
CA LEU A 150 26.05 11.90 6.10
C LEU A 150 27.41 12.19 6.74
N THR A 151 27.44 12.54 8.02
CA THR A 151 28.69 12.78 8.77
C THR A 151 29.48 11.48 8.90
N ALA A 152 28.81 10.36 9.21
CA ALA A 152 29.43 9.04 9.21
C ALA A 152 29.89 8.56 7.82
N ALA A 153 29.13 8.88 6.77
CA ALA A 153 29.53 8.56 5.39
C ALA A 153 30.78 9.35 4.97
N ARG A 154 30.88 10.63 5.36
CA ARG A 154 32.04 11.50 5.11
C ARG A 154 33.27 11.10 5.93
N SER A 155 33.07 10.54 7.12
CA SER A 155 34.17 10.06 7.96
C SER A 155 34.73 8.70 7.51
N GLY A 156 34.16 8.09 6.46
CA GLY A 156 34.71 6.91 5.79
C GLY A 156 34.05 5.58 6.15
N SER A 157 32.91 5.57 6.85
CA SER A 157 32.17 4.31 7.07
C SER A 157 31.55 3.79 5.78
N SER A 158 31.90 2.55 5.41
CA SER A 158 31.37 1.88 4.22
C SER A 158 29.87 1.59 4.31
N GLU A 159 29.38 1.32 5.51
CA GLU A 159 27.99 1.00 5.84
C GLU A 159 27.11 2.25 5.72
N ALA A 160 27.59 3.40 6.22
CA ALA A 160 26.89 4.68 6.07
C ALA A 160 26.82 5.11 4.59
N GLN A 161 27.90 4.91 3.83
CA GLN A 161 27.92 5.17 2.39
C GLN A 161 26.94 4.25 1.63
N ALA A 162 26.89 2.96 1.99
CA ALA A 162 25.94 2.02 1.43
C ALA A 162 24.49 2.40 1.77
N LEU A 163 24.20 2.94 2.96
CA LEU A 163 22.88 3.45 3.33
C LEU A 163 22.48 4.64 2.44
N CYS A 164 23.37 5.63 2.27
CA CYS A 164 23.12 6.77 1.38
C CYS A 164 22.88 6.34 -0.06
N LEU A 165 23.72 5.43 -0.58
CA LEU A 165 23.56 4.87 -1.91
C LEU A 165 22.25 4.09 -2.04
N GLY A 166 21.87 3.33 -1.02
CA GLY A 166 20.64 2.56 -0.99
C GLY A 166 19.38 3.44 -1.09
N VAL A 167 19.32 4.51 -0.30
CA VAL A 167 18.23 5.49 -0.36
C VAL A 167 18.17 6.18 -1.72
N LEU A 168 19.33 6.54 -2.29
CA LEU A 168 19.40 7.12 -3.64
C LEU A 168 18.88 6.13 -4.70
N LEU A 169 19.32 4.87 -4.66
CA LEU A 169 18.87 3.84 -5.60
C LEU A 169 17.37 3.58 -5.50
N ILE A 170 16.80 3.59 -4.29
CA ILE A 170 15.35 3.42 -4.09
C ILE A 170 14.59 4.61 -4.68
N THR A 171 15.04 5.85 -4.44
CA THR A 171 14.37 7.03 -5.00
C THR A 171 14.45 7.06 -6.53
N VAL A 172 15.59 6.69 -7.10
CA VAL A 172 15.74 6.49 -8.56
C VAL A 172 14.82 5.39 -9.07
N ALA A 173 14.72 4.25 -8.39
CA ALA A 173 13.85 3.15 -8.79
C ALA A 173 12.36 3.56 -8.81
N ILE A 174 11.90 4.30 -7.80
CA ILE A 174 10.53 4.82 -7.77
C ILE A 174 10.29 5.76 -8.97
N MET A 175 11.23 6.67 -9.26
CA MET A 175 11.10 7.59 -10.39
C MET A 175 11.12 6.87 -11.75
N LEU A 176 12.00 5.88 -11.92
CA LEU A 176 12.04 5.06 -13.13
C LEU A 176 10.76 4.23 -13.30
N SER A 177 10.20 3.72 -12.20
CA SER A 177 8.91 3.01 -12.20
C SER A 177 7.78 3.94 -12.68
N LEU A 178 7.73 5.19 -12.23
CA LEU A 178 6.76 6.17 -12.73
C LEU A 178 6.96 6.45 -14.22
N MET A 179 8.20 6.62 -14.68
CA MET A 179 8.49 6.84 -16.10
C MET A 179 8.07 5.63 -16.95
N SER A 180 8.35 4.42 -16.48
CA SER A 180 7.93 3.19 -17.16
C SER A 180 6.41 3.11 -17.30
N ALA A 181 5.67 3.47 -16.25
CA ALA A 181 4.21 3.46 -16.26
C ALA A 181 3.63 4.54 -17.21
N LEU A 182 4.23 5.74 -17.25
CA LEU A 182 3.71 6.86 -18.05
C LEU A 182 3.97 6.72 -19.56
N PHE A 183 5.09 6.08 -19.96
CA PHE A 183 5.53 6.04 -21.35
C PHE A 183 5.29 4.70 -22.06
N GLN A 184 4.54 3.78 -21.46
CA GLN A 184 4.30 2.41 -21.96
C GLN A 184 3.95 2.33 -23.47
N ASN A 185 3.21 3.31 -24.01
CA ASN A 185 2.79 3.34 -25.43
C ASN A 185 3.80 3.98 -26.41
N GLN A 186 4.77 4.78 -25.96
CA GLN A 186 5.85 5.33 -26.81
C GLN A 186 7.12 4.47 -26.76
N VAL A 187 7.22 3.61 -25.75
CA VAL A 187 8.39 2.78 -25.43
C VAL A 187 8.54 1.58 -26.37
N ASN A 188 7.52 1.18 -27.11
CA ASN A 188 7.64 0.11 -28.12
C ASN A 188 8.56 0.44 -29.31
N LYS A 189 9.04 1.68 -29.46
CA LYS A 189 9.96 2.10 -30.55
C LYS A 189 11.41 2.33 -30.12
N ILE A 190 11.69 2.43 -28.82
CA ILE A 190 13.06 2.51 -28.30
C ILE A 190 13.32 1.15 -27.64
N SER A 191 14.49 0.56 -27.84
CA SER A 191 14.87 -0.74 -27.27
C SER A 191 15.02 -0.66 -25.73
N VAL A 192 13.91 -0.48 -25.00
CA VAL A 192 13.88 -0.29 -23.53
C VAL A 192 13.38 -1.53 -22.78
N ALA A 193 13.60 -2.72 -23.34
CA ALA A 193 13.54 -3.98 -22.59
C ALA A 193 14.43 -3.96 -21.32
N GLY A 194 15.38 -3.02 -21.23
CA GLY A 194 16.22 -2.79 -20.05
C GLY A 194 15.62 -1.92 -18.94
N LEU A 195 14.62 -1.04 -19.16
CA LEU A 195 14.16 -0.10 -18.11
C LEU A 195 13.52 -0.80 -16.91
N PRO A 196 12.62 -1.78 -17.10
CA PRO A 196 12.07 -2.53 -15.98
C PRO A 196 13.18 -3.29 -15.24
N GLY A 197 14.11 -3.92 -15.99
CA GLY A 197 15.27 -4.61 -15.42
C GLY A 197 16.17 -3.70 -14.57
N ILE A 198 16.49 -2.50 -15.07
CA ILE A 198 17.26 -1.48 -14.32
C ILE A 198 16.49 -1.05 -13.09
N THR A 199 15.18 -0.81 -13.20
CA THR A 199 14.32 -0.42 -12.07
C THR A 199 14.35 -1.47 -10.96
N PHE A 200 14.23 -2.76 -11.33
CA PHE A 200 14.31 -3.86 -10.38
C PHE A 200 15.70 -4.02 -9.77
N ALA A 201 16.76 -3.85 -10.57
CA ALA A 201 18.12 -3.87 -10.05
C ALA A 201 18.34 -2.73 -9.04
N CYS A 202 17.94 -1.49 -9.37
CA CYS A 202 18.03 -0.34 -8.46
C CYS A 202 17.19 -0.54 -7.19
N ALA A 203 15.95 -1.03 -7.31
CA ALA A 203 15.09 -1.31 -6.15
C ALA A 203 15.70 -2.40 -5.25
N SER A 204 16.14 -3.52 -5.85
CA SER A 204 16.67 -4.66 -5.10
C SER A 204 18.01 -4.35 -4.45
N LEU A 205 18.95 -3.75 -5.19
CA LEU A 205 20.25 -3.33 -4.65
C LEU A 205 20.07 -2.23 -3.60
N GLY A 206 19.13 -1.31 -3.83
CA GLY A 206 18.81 -0.25 -2.88
C GLY A 206 18.27 -0.80 -1.57
N VAL A 207 17.29 -1.71 -1.63
CA VAL A 207 16.74 -2.39 -0.45
C VAL A 207 17.82 -3.19 0.27
N LEU A 208 18.62 -3.97 -0.46
CA LEU A 208 19.70 -4.77 0.13
C LEU A 208 20.71 -3.88 0.86
N ALA A 209 21.12 -2.77 0.25
CA ALA A 209 22.05 -1.83 0.86
C ALA A 209 21.49 -1.20 2.14
N VAL A 210 20.22 -0.75 2.12
CA VAL A 210 19.57 -0.19 3.33
C VAL A 210 19.45 -1.26 4.42
N VAL A 211 18.97 -2.46 4.08
CA VAL A 211 18.80 -3.54 5.06
C VAL A 211 20.14 -3.93 5.67
N SER A 212 21.18 -4.15 4.87
CA SER A 212 22.51 -4.56 5.38
C SER A 212 23.16 -3.49 6.24
N SER A 213 23.04 -2.21 5.86
CA SER A 213 23.64 -1.10 6.63
C SER A 213 22.94 -0.84 7.96
N CYS A 214 21.68 -1.26 8.08
CA CYS A 214 20.84 -1.04 9.25
C CYS A 214 20.73 -2.28 10.16
N GLU A 215 21.21 -3.46 9.77
CA GLU A 215 21.19 -4.67 10.61
C GLU A 215 22.00 -4.48 11.91
N SER A 216 23.14 -3.77 11.85
CA SER A 216 23.97 -3.45 13.02
C SER A 216 24.63 -2.06 12.88
N PRO A 217 23.95 -0.97 13.25
CA PRO A 217 24.45 0.41 13.12
C PRO A 217 25.52 0.75 14.18
N SER A 218 26.57 -0.07 14.27
CA SER A 218 27.76 0.14 15.10
C SER A 218 28.67 1.25 14.57
N TRP A 219 28.46 1.65 13.32
CA TRP A 219 29.18 2.73 12.66
C TRP A 219 28.75 4.14 13.11
N LEU A 220 27.59 4.27 13.77
CA LEU A 220 27.21 5.52 14.43
C LEU A 220 28.07 5.68 15.68
N ARG A 221 28.82 6.78 15.76
CA ARG A 221 29.60 7.14 16.95
C ARG A 221 28.69 7.87 17.94
N ASP A 222 28.89 7.58 19.23
CA ASP A 222 28.22 8.31 20.30
C ASP A 222 28.91 9.67 20.47
N GLU A 223 28.61 10.61 19.57
CA GLU A 223 28.98 12.02 19.73
C GLU A 223 27.90 12.75 20.55
N GLN A 224 28.32 13.71 21.37
CA GLN A 224 27.37 14.58 22.09
C GLN A 224 26.57 15.39 21.08
N ALA A 225 25.30 15.01 20.92
CA ALA A 225 24.35 15.72 20.09
C ALA A 225 24.14 17.13 20.69
N PRO A 226 24.18 18.22 19.89
CA PRO A 226 23.85 19.56 20.39
C PRO A 226 22.45 19.58 21.02
N ASP A 227 22.26 20.40 22.07
CA ASP A 227 21.02 20.46 22.85
C ASP A 227 19.79 20.57 21.94
N GLY A 228 18.91 19.56 22.01
CA GLY A 228 17.68 19.46 21.20
C GLY A 228 17.74 18.59 19.95
N SER A 229 18.93 18.17 19.51
CA SER A 229 19.04 17.21 18.40
C SER A 229 18.92 15.76 18.86
N LEU A 230 18.47 14.87 17.97
CA LEU A 230 18.33 13.44 18.25
C LEU A 230 19.65 12.83 18.76
N SER A 231 19.58 12.07 19.85
CA SER A 231 20.74 11.33 20.34
C SER A 231 21.16 10.23 19.35
N ALA A 232 22.46 9.95 19.27
CA ALA A 232 22.98 8.83 18.48
C ALA A 232 22.31 7.49 18.86
N SER A 233 21.92 7.31 20.13
CA SER A 233 21.20 6.10 20.58
C SER A 233 19.76 6.01 20.04
N GLU A 234 19.08 7.14 19.89
CA GLU A 234 17.73 7.20 19.30
C GLU A 234 17.79 6.91 17.80
N VAL A 235 18.77 7.48 17.10
CA VAL A 235 19.00 7.20 15.67
C VAL A 235 19.38 5.73 15.47
N ARG A 236 20.25 5.17 16.31
CA ARG A 236 20.62 3.75 16.28
C ARG A 236 19.40 2.85 16.47
N SER A 237 18.53 3.17 17.42
CA SER A 237 17.29 2.42 17.68
C SER A 237 16.34 2.45 16.48
N PHE A 238 16.17 3.61 15.85
CA PHE A 238 15.38 3.75 14.63
C PHE A 238 15.96 2.95 13.47
N LEU A 239 17.28 3.05 13.21
CA LEU A 239 17.93 2.34 12.11
C LEU A 239 17.80 0.81 12.27
N ARG A 240 17.99 0.28 13.48
CA ARG A 240 17.83 -1.17 13.76
C ARG A 240 16.44 -1.72 13.45
N LEU A 241 15.42 -0.87 13.51
CA LEU A 241 14.04 -1.25 13.25
C LEU A 241 13.73 -1.28 11.74
N LEU A 242 14.45 -0.52 10.91
CA LEU A 242 14.22 -0.42 9.47
C LEU A 242 14.27 -1.79 8.76
N PRO A 243 15.27 -2.68 8.96
CA PRO A 243 15.30 -3.99 8.33
C PRO A 243 14.02 -4.80 8.53
N VAL A 244 13.44 -4.77 9.74
CA VAL A 244 12.21 -5.49 10.09
C VAL A 244 11.02 -4.89 9.33
N ILE A 245 10.89 -3.56 9.31
CA ILE A 245 9.81 -2.86 8.59
C ILE A 245 9.92 -3.08 7.07
N ILE A 246 11.13 -2.97 6.53
CA ILE A 246 11.39 -3.10 5.09
C ILE A 246 11.06 -4.51 4.63
N THR A 247 11.62 -5.52 5.27
CA THR A 247 11.41 -6.92 4.86
C THR A 247 9.97 -7.37 5.06
N SER A 248 9.32 -6.97 6.15
CA SER A 248 7.91 -7.29 6.40
C SER A 248 6.97 -6.61 5.39
N GLY A 249 7.16 -5.31 5.13
CA GLY A 249 6.37 -4.56 4.15
C GLY A 249 6.51 -5.11 2.73
N LEU A 250 7.73 -5.48 2.31
CA LEU A 250 7.96 -6.09 1.00
C LEU A 250 7.36 -7.50 0.90
N ALA A 251 7.46 -8.31 1.96
CA ALA A 251 6.92 -9.68 1.96
C ALA A 251 5.40 -9.69 1.79
N PHE A 252 4.67 -8.91 2.58
CA PHE A 252 3.22 -8.81 2.44
C PHE A 252 2.82 -8.02 1.19
N GLY A 253 3.58 -6.98 0.84
CA GLY A 253 3.37 -6.19 -0.35
C GLY A 253 3.39 -7.01 -1.64
N ALA A 254 4.25 -8.04 -1.74
CA ALA A 254 4.30 -8.94 -2.90
C ALA A 254 2.97 -9.67 -3.16
N VAL A 255 2.26 -10.10 -2.11
CA VAL A 255 0.95 -10.74 -2.24
C VAL A 255 -0.19 -9.71 -2.33
N TYR A 256 -0.08 -8.59 -1.61
CA TYR A 256 -1.09 -7.53 -1.62
C TYR A 256 -1.17 -6.80 -2.97
N SER A 257 -0.04 -6.62 -3.66
CA SER A 257 -0.02 -6.07 -5.02
C SER A 257 -0.76 -6.97 -6.03
N CYS A 258 -0.78 -8.30 -5.82
CA CYS A 258 -1.61 -9.19 -6.63
C CYS A 258 -3.10 -8.88 -6.47
N MET A 259 -3.56 -8.62 -5.24
CA MET A 259 -4.94 -8.22 -4.99
C MET A 259 -5.26 -6.88 -5.63
N SER A 260 -4.37 -5.90 -5.48
CA SER A 260 -4.57 -4.53 -5.95
C SER A 260 -4.61 -4.41 -7.48
N PHE A 261 -4.01 -5.35 -8.21
CA PHE A 261 -3.91 -5.30 -9.68
C PHE A 261 -4.42 -6.58 -10.35
N SER A 262 -3.74 -7.70 -10.15
CA SER A 262 -4.00 -8.95 -10.88
C SER A 262 -5.40 -9.50 -10.62
N PHE A 263 -5.88 -9.49 -9.37
CA PHE A 263 -7.23 -10.02 -9.06
C PHE A 263 -8.32 -9.22 -9.77
N GLN A 264 -8.17 -7.91 -9.87
CA GLN A 264 -9.13 -7.03 -10.54
C GLN A 264 -9.13 -7.27 -12.05
N GLN A 265 -7.94 -7.43 -12.66
CA GLN A 265 -7.81 -7.74 -14.08
C GLN A 265 -8.40 -9.11 -14.42
N GLN A 266 -8.11 -10.12 -13.59
CA GLN A 266 -8.69 -11.45 -13.72
C GLN A 266 -10.22 -11.41 -13.61
N ALA A 267 -10.75 -10.72 -12.59
CA ALA A 267 -12.19 -10.58 -12.39
C ALA A 267 -12.86 -9.91 -13.59
N CYS A 268 -12.22 -8.93 -14.23
CA CYS A 268 -12.76 -8.28 -15.43
C CYS A 268 -12.90 -9.19 -16.65
N GLN A 269 -12.21 -10.34 -16.70
CA GLN A 269 -12.30 -11.30 -17.81
C GLN A 269 -13.06 -12.58 -17.43
N MET A 270 -13.76 -12.55 -16.29
CA MET A 270 -14.70 -13.55 -15.82
C MET A 270 -16.14 -13.07 -16.09
N ASP A 271 -17.14 -13.93 -15.89
CA ASP A 271 -18.54 -13.51 -15.98
C ASP A 271 -18.89 -12.60 -14.79
N VAL A 272 -18.85 -11.29 -15.07
CA VAL A 272 -19.15 -10.19 -14.14
C VAL A 272 -20.61 -9.73 -14.20
N ARG A 273 -21.47 -10.43 -14.93
CA ARG A 273 -22.88 -10.04 -15.06
C ARG A 273 -23.61 -10.23 -13.74
N ILE A 274 -24.58 -9.35 -13.51
CA ILE A 274 -25.47 -9.44 -12.36
C ILE A 274 -26.51 -10.57 -12.61
N PRO A 275 -26.60 -11.61 -11.74
CA PRO A 275 -27.51 -12.73 -11.96
C PRO A 275 -29.00 -12.35 -12.00
N TRP A 276 -29.36 -11.26 -11.31
CA TRP A 276 -30.72 -10.74 -11.18
C TRP A 276 -31.01 -9.53 -12.08
N SER A 277 -30.18 -9.30 -13.11
CA SER A 277 -30.36 -8.25 -14.11
C SER A 277 -30.59 -8.87 -15.49
N ASP A 278 -31.10 -8.09 -16.45
CA ASP A 278 -31.28 -8.45 -17.87
C ASP A 278 -29.97 -8.81 -18.62
N GLY A 279 -28.87 -9.06 -17.89
CA GLY A 279 -27.55 -9.41 -18.43
C GLY A 279 -26.77 -8.23 -19.03
N SER A 280 -27.33 -7.03 -19.00
CA SER A 280 -26.74 -5.79 -19.54
C SER A 280 -25.75 -5.12 -18.59
N HIS A 281 -25.92 -5.31 -17.29
CA HIS A 281 -25.08 -4.72 -16.25
C HIS A 281 -23.94 -5.66 -15.85
N GLN A 282 -22.71 -5.14 -15.85
CA GLN A 282 -21.47 -5.90 -15.59
C GLN A 282 -20.68 -5.25 -14.45
N PHE A 283 -20.43 -5.94 -13.35
CA PHE A 283 -19.61 -5.37 -12.28
C PHE A 283 -18.18 -5.04 -12.74
N ALA A 284 -17.61 -3.96 -12.19
CA ALA A 284 -16.19 -3.69 -12.35
C ALA A 284 -15.35 -4.75 -11.62
N GLY A 285 -14.16 -5.10 -12.13
CA GLY A 285 -13.26 -6.02 -11.42
C GLY A 285 -12.87 -5.54 -10.01
N SER A 286 -12.85 -4.22 -9.79
CA SER A 286 -12.60 -3.61 -8.48
C SER A 286 -13.77 -3.72 -7.49
N PHE A 287 -14.99 -4.03 -7.95
CA PHE A 287 -16.14 -4.28 -7.07
C PHE A 287 -15.87 -5.43 -6.08
N PHE A 288 -15.19 -6.48 -6.55
CA PHE A 288 -14.91 -7.67 -5.75
C PHE A 288 -13.98 -7.40 -4.55
N ALA A 289 -13.28 -6.26 -4.53
CA ALA A 289 -12.52 -5.79 -3.36
C ALA A 289 -13.42 -5.47 -2.14
N VAL A 290 -14.74 -5.39 -2.32
CA VAL A 290 -15.67 -5.37 -1.17
C VAL A 290 -15.46 -6.57 -0.25
N ALA A 291 -15.11 -7.75 -0.79
CA ALA A 291 -14.86 -8.93 0.02
C ALA A 291 -13.64 -8.80 0.94
N ASP A 292 -12.62 -8.05 0.54
CA ASP A 292 -11.46 -7.72 1.38
C ASP A 292 -11.89 -6.88 2.60
N CYS A 293 -12.68 -5.82 2.37
CA CYS A 293 -13.26 -5.01 3.44
C CYS A 293 -14.14 -5.84 4.40
N LEU A 294 -14.94 -6.77 3.86
CA LEU A 294 -15.74 -7.70 4.67
C LEU A 294 -14.87 -8.67 5.46
N GLY A 295 -13.77 -9.16 4.87
CA GLY A 295 -12.76 -9.98 5.52
C GLY A 295 -12.21 -9.26 6.74
N ILE A 296 -11.80 -8.00 6.58
CA ILE A 296 -11.31 -7.16 7.67
C ILE A 296 -12.39 -6.97 8.74
N ALA A 297 -13.59 -6.55 8.36
CA ALA A 297 -14.67 -6.23 9.29
C ALA A 297 -15.14 -7.45 10.11
N ILE A 298 -15.24 -8.63 9.48
CA ILE A 298 -15.72 -9.86 10.13
C ILE A 298 -14.60 -10.53 10.92
N ALA A 299 -13.39 -10.60 10.37
CA ALA A 299 -12.30 -11.33 11.00
C ALA A 299 -11.65 -10.56 12.15
N THR A 300 -11.65 -9.23 12.16
CA THR A 300 -11.07 -8.43 13.26
C THR A 300 -11.67 -8.76 14.64
N PRO A 301 -13.00 -8.73 14.86
CA PRO A 301 -13.56 -9.06 16.18
C PRO A 301 -13.32 -10.52 16.58
N ILE A 302 -13.35 -11.45 15.62
CA ILE A 302 -13.06 -12.88 15.85
C ILE A 302 -11.58 -13.08 16.22
N ALA A 303 -10.69 -12.39 15.52
CA ALA A 303 -9.25 -12.42 15.74
C ALA A 303 -8.91 -11.94 17.15
N VAL A 304 -9.40 -10.74 17.53
CA VAL A 304 -9.10 -10.12 18.81
C VAL A 304 -9.82 -10.84 19.97
N GLY A 305 -11.10 -11.18 19.81
CA GLY A 305 -11.92 -11.73 20.89
C GLY A 305 -11.71 -13.22 21.16
N TRP A 306 -11.30 -14.00 20.15
CA TRP A 306 -11.29 -15.46 20.26
C TRP A 306 -10.00 -16.11 19.76
N LEU A 307 -9.54 -15.78 18.55
CA LEU A 307 -8.41 -16.49 17.94
C LEU A 307 -7.09 -16.15 18.62
N ASN A 308 -6.80 -14.87 18.84
CA ASN A 308 -5.55 -14.42 19.46
C ASN A 308 -5.39 -14.95 20.89
N PRO A 309 -6.38 -14.82 21.81
CA PRO A 309 -6.24 -15.35 23.16
C PRO A 309 -6.01 -16.86 23.17
N LYS A 310 -6.69 -17.62 22.29
CA LYS A 310 -6.50 -19.08 22.19
C LYS A 310 -5.12 -19.45 21.65
N LEU A 311 -4.63 -18.75 20.63
CA LEU A 311 -3.30 -19.00 20.08
C LEU A 311 -2.21 -18.61 21.09
N GLU A 312 -2.39 -17.52 21.84
CA GLU A 312 -1.49 -17.11 22.92
C GLU A 312 -1.50 -18.14 24.07
N GLN A 313 -2.65 -18.71 24.43
CA GLN A 313 -2.73 -19.81 25.40
C GLN A 313 -2.07 -21.10 24.90
N ALA A 314 -2.24 -21.44 23.62
CA ALA A 314 -1.72 -22.69 23.05
C ALA A 314 -0.21 -22.65 22.74
N LEU A 315 0.29 -21.52 22.24
CA LEU A 315 1.67 -21.34 21.78
C LEU A 315 2.55 -20.60 22.80
N GLY A 316 1.95 -20.07 23.87
CA GLY A 316 2.63 -19.25 24.89
C GLY A 316 3.32 -18.03 24.27
N ASN A 317 4.49 -17.67 24.79
CA ASN A 317 5.32 -16.54 24.30
C ASN A 317 5.84 -16.69 22.85
N ARG A 318 5.48 -17.75 22.12
CA ARG A 318 5.87 -17.91 20.71
C ARG A 318 4.92 -17.17 19.76
N PHE A 319 3.69 -16.87 20.17
CA PHE A 319 2.72 -16.12 19.36
C PHE A 319 2.80 -14.61 19.60
N ASP A 320 4.01 -14.07 19.39
CA ASP A 320 4.32 -12.65 19.48
C ASP A 320 4.05 -11.92 18.13
N HIS A 321 4.47 -10.66 17.94
CA HIS A 321 4.30 -9.91 16.68
C HIS A 321 4.78 -10.69 15.45
N SER A 322 5.89 -11.44 15.56
CA SER A 322 6.41 -12.29 14.48
C SER A 322 5.50 -13.48 14.13
N GLY A 323 4.86 -14.09 15.13
CA GLY A 323 3.92 -15.20 14.93
C GLY A 323 2.61 -14.72 14.30
N LYS A 324 2.10 -13.56 14.76
CA LYS A 324 0.95 -12.89 14.17
C LYS A 324 1.23 -12.53 12.70
N PHE A 325 2.37 -11.92 12.41
CA PHE A 325 2.78 -11.63 11.02
C PHE A 325 2.89 -12.89 10.15
N GLY A 326 3.45 -13.97 10.68
CA GLY A 326 3.52 -15.26 9.99
C GLY A 326 2.14 -15.83 9.63
N LEU A 327 1.17 -15.73 10.54
CA LEU A 327 -0.21 -16.15 10.27
C LEU A 327 -0.83 -15.32 9.14
N GLY A 328 -0.62 -14.00 9.14
CA GLY A 328 -1.08 -13.12 8.06
C GLY A 328 -0.48 -13.48 6.70
N MET A 329 0.82 -13.81 6.66
CA MET A 329 1.49 -14.28 5.44
C MET A 329 0.92 -15.60 4.92
N VAL A 330 0.55 -16.53 5.80
CA VAL A 330 -0.10 -17.79 5.39
C VAL A 330 -1.44 -17.51 4.69
N PHE A 331 -2.28 -16.65 5.26
CA PHE A 331 -3.56 -16.28 4.64
C PHE A 331 -3.36 -15.52 3.31
N GLY A 332 -2.41 -14.59 3.25
CA GLY A 332 -2.07 -13.87 2.03
C GLY A 332 -1.55 -14.78 0.91
N ILE A 333 -0.67 -15.74 1.22
CA ILE A 333 -0.17 -16.72 0.24
C ILE A 333 -1.31 -17.66 -0.21
N MET A 334 -2.14 -18.13 0.72
CA MET A 334 -3.30 -18.97 0.39
C MET A 334 -4.30 -18.23 -0.50
N SER A 335 -4.52 -16.94 -0.28
CA SER A 335 -5.33 -16.08 -1.15
C SER A 335 -4.80 -16.05 -2.58
N VAL A 336 -3.51 -15.75 -2.77
CA VAL A 336 -2.89 -15.70 -4.11
C VAL A 336 -2.87 -17.09 -4.77
N PHE A 337 -2.65 -18.15 -4.00
CA PHE A 337 -2.71 -19.52 -4.50
C PHE A 337 -4.12 -19.88 -5.00
N LEU A 338 -5.16 -19.49 -4.25
CA LEU A 338 -6.54 -19.70 -4.66
C LEU A 338 -6.89 -18.90 -5.92
N ALA A 339 -6.43 -17.66 -6.04
CA ALA A 339 -6.60 -16.86 -7.26
C ALA A 339 -5.93 -17.52 -8.48
N ALA A 340 -4.73 -18.09 -8.30
CA ALA A 340 -4.04 -18.87 -9.33
C ALA A 340 -4.83 -20.13 -9.74
N TYR A 341 -5.44 -20.82 -8.78
CA TYR A 341 -6.31 -21.95 -9.06
C TYR A 341 -7.57 -21.53 -9.84
N VAL A 342 -8.23 -20.44 -9.42
CA VAL A 342 -9.38 -19.87 -10.14
C VAL A 342 -9.00 -19.47 -11.56
N GLU A 343 -7.78 -18.97 -11.79
CA GLU A 343 -7.31 -18.61 -13.13
C GLU A 343 -7.17 -19.83 -14.05
N ILE A 344 -6.63 -20.94 -13.52
CA ILE A 344 -6.54 -22.20 -14.27
C ILE A 344 -7.94 -22.68 -14.69
N GLN A 345 -8.92 -22.55 -13.80
CA GLN A 345 -10.32 -22.89 -14.09
C GLN A 345 -10.97 -21.92 -15.08
N ARG A 346 -10.68 -20.61 -14.97
CA ARG A 346 -11.18 -19.57 -15.88
C ARG A 346 -10.73 -19.86 -17.30
N ARG A 347 -9.45 -20.20 -17.49
CA ARG A 347 -8.90 -20.53 -18.81
C ARG A 347 -9.44 -21.85 -19.37
N ALA A 348 -9.74 -22.82 -18.51
CA ALA A 348 -10.36 -24.08 -18.93
C ALA A 348 -11.83 -23.92 -19.35
N SER A 349 -12.47 -22.84 -18.92
CA SER A 349 -13.86 -22.52 -19.25
C SER A 349 -13.99 -21.89 -20.64
N PRO A 350 -15.09 -22.13 -21.36
CA PRO A 350 -15.29 -21.57 -22.69
C PRO A 350 -15.42 -20.04 -22.66
N VAL A 351 -14.98 -19.41 -23.75
CA VAL A 351 -15.06 -17.96 -23.94
C VAL A 351 -16.45 -17.60 -24.48
N MET A 352 -17.08 -16.62 -23.84
CA MET A 352 -18.41 -16.11 -24.15
C MET A 352 -18.38 -15.14 -25.34
N SER A 353 -19.52 -14.96 -26.01
CA SER A 353 -19.64 -13.97 -27.09
C SER A 353 -19.75 -12.53 -26.59
N GLN A 354 -20.03 -12.31 -25.31
CA GLN A 354 -20.14 -10.97 -24.73
C GLN A 354 -18.76 -10.38 -24.38
N VAL A 355 -18.59 -9.10 -24.70
CA VAL A 355 -17.39 -8.33 -24.34
C VAL A 355 -17.46 -7.81 -22.91
N SER A 356 -16.31 -7.76 -22.24
CA SER A 356 -16.20 -7.14 -20.92
C SER A 356 -16.11 -5.62 -21.04
N HIS A 357 -16.87 -4.90 -20.22
CA HIS A 357 -16.83 -3.44 -20.14
C HIS A 357 -15.67 -2.90 -19.29
N CYS A 358 -15.04 -3.75 -18.47
CA CYS A 358 -13.94 -3.33 -17.59
C CYS A 358 -12.57 -3.87 -18.03
N ALA A 359 -12.53 -4.75 -19.05
CA ALA A 359 -11.32 -5.12 -19.77
C ALA A 359 -11.04 -4.17 -20.94
N PRO A 360 -9.82 -4.18 -21.52
CA PRO A 360 -9.53 -3.49 -22.77
C PRO A 360 -10.54 -3.79 -23.90
N PRO A 361 -10.78 -2.84 -24.83
CA PRO A 361 -11.82 -2.98 -25.85
C PRO A 361 -11.64 -4.23 -26.71
N GLY A 362 -12.72 -5.00 -26.88
CA GLY A 362 -12.75 -6.19 -27.74
C GLY A 362 -12.40 -7.51 -27.05
N ILE A 363 -12.14 -7.50 -25.74
CA ILE A 363 -11.87 -8.73 -24.98
C ILE A 363 -13.18 -9.38 -24.52
N HIS A 364 -13.26 -10.69 -24.73
CA HIS A 364 -14.40 -11.52 -24.39
C HIS A 364 -14.26 -12.16 -22.99
N MET A 365 -15.39 -12.25 -22.28
CA MET A 365 -15.43 -12.85 -20.93
C MET A 365 -15.38 -14.39 -21.00
N SER A 366 -14.85 -15.03 -19.96
CA SER A 366 -14.99 -16.47 -19.74
C SER A 366 -16.28 -16.78 -18.97
N GLU A 367 -16.89 -17.96 -19.19
CA GLU A 367 -18.12 -18.39 -18.50
C GLU A 367 -17.98 -18.55 -16.98
N LEU A 368 -16.74 -18.60 -16.45
CA LEU A 368 -16.53 -18.72 -15.01
C LEU A 368 -16.98 -17.44 -14.29
N SER A 369 -17.89 -17.56 -13.32
CA SER A 369 -18.41 -16.41 -12.58
C SER A 369 -17.34 -15.71 -11.74
N ALA A 370 -17.28 -14.37 -11.84
CA ALA A 370 -16.37 -13.55 -11.06
C ALA A 370 -16.63 -13.61 -9.53
N VAL A 371 -17.79 -14.14 -9.10
CA VAL A 371 -18.12 -14.37 -7.67
C VAL A 371 -17.08 -15.25 -6.97
N TYR A 372 -16.44 -16.18 -7.70
CA TYR A 372 -15.36 -16.99 -7.14
C TYR A 372 -14.15 -16.16 -6.68
N MET A 373 -13.97 -14.95 -7.21
CA MET A 373 -12.91 -14.03 -6.75
C MET A 373 -13.19 -13.43 -5.38
N LEU A 374 -14.44 -13.44 -4.87
CA LEU A 374 -14.73 -12.97 -3.51
C LEU A 374 -13.92 -13.76 -2.46
N VAL A 375 -13.65 -15.05 -2.69
CA VAL A 375 -12.92 -15.89 -1.74
C VAL A 375 -11.45 -15.46 -1.58
N PRO A 376 -10.63 -15.34 -2.65
CA PRO A 376 -9.26 -14.84 -2.49
C PRO A 376 -9.21 -13.40 -1.96
N PHE A 377 -10.12 -12.50 -2.37
CA PHE A 377 -10.20 -11.15 -1.78
C PHE A 377 -10.47 -11.20 -0.26
N PHE A 378 -11.45 -12.01 0.17
CA PHE A 378 -11.78 -12.17 1.60
C PHE A 378 -10.61 -12.74 2.41
N LEU A 379 -9.90 -13.73 1.88
CA LEU A 379 -8.72 -14.31 2.53
C LEU A 379 -7.56 -13.29 2.63
N MET A 380 -7.40 -12.40 1.65
CA MET A 380 -6.41 -11.34 1.72
C MET A 380 -6.71 -10.39 2.88
N GLY A 381 -7.98 -9.99 3.05
CA GLY A 381 -8.41 -9.13 4.16
C GLY A 381 -8.19 -9.76 5.54
N ILE A 382 -8.35 -11.09 5.67
CA ILE A 382 -7.95 -11.81 6.89
C ILE A 382 -6.44 -11.70 7.12
N GLY A 383 -5.64 -11.87 6.07
CA GLY A 383 -4.19 -11.72 6.12
C GLY A 383 -3.75 -10.33 6.55
N GLU A 384 -4.42 -9.30 6.05
CA GLU A 384 -4.10 -7.89 6.32
C GLU A 384 -4.18 -7.52 7.80
N ILE A 385 -5.20 -8.01 8.52
CA ILE A 385 -5.36 -7.77 9.97
C ILE A 385 -4.11 -8.20 10.75
N TYR A 386 -3.44 -9.25 10.28
CA TYR A 386 -2.29 -9.85 10.94
C TYR A 386 -0.95 -9.32 10.44
N THR A 387 -0.91 -8.51 9.38
CA THR A 387 0.33 -7.96 8.82
C THR A 387 0.48 -6.48 9.11
N ILE A 388 -0.29 -5.60 8.46
CA ILE A 388 -0.10 -4.15 8.50
C ILE A 388 -0.22 -3.59 9.94
N PRO A 389 -1.31 -3.88 10.69
CA PRO A 389 -1.45 -3.36 12.06
C PRO A 389 -0.38 -3.91 13.00
N VAL A 390 0.03 -5.18 12.81
CA VAL A 390 1.02 -5.85 13.66
C VAL A 390 2.41 -5.25 13.49
N VAL A 391 2.84 -5.01 12.24
CA VAL A 391 4.11 -4.34 11.95
C VAL A 391 4.08 -2.90 12.43
N MET A 392 2.96 -2.19 12.21
CA MET A 392 2.81 -0.80 12.67
C MET A 392 2.86 -0.69 14.19
N HIS A 393 2.21 -1.61 14.92
CA HIS A 393 2.27 -1.64 16.38
C HIS A 393 3.68 -1.99 16.88
N LEU A 394 4.31 -3.01 16.30
CA LEU A 394 5.71 -3.37 16.64
C LEU A 394 6.61 -2.16 16.46
N ALA A 395 6.49 -1.50 15.30
CA ALA A 395 7.26 -0.34 14.95
C ALA A 395 7.06 0.81 15.95
N TYR A 396 5.81 1.15 16.26
CA TYR A 396 5.48 2.19 17.23
C TYR A 396 5.99 1.89 18.65
N SER A 397 5.88 0.63 19.09
CA SER A 397 6.26 0.20 20.44
C SER A 397 7.77 0.19 20.67
N LYS A 398 8.55 -0.01 19.60
CA LYS A 398 10.01 -0.10 19.64
C LYS A 398 10.71 1.20 19.24
N SER A 399 10.00 2.14 18.62
CA SER A 399 10.54 3.46 18.27
C SER A 399 10.49 4.44 19.44
N PRO A 400 11.58 5.19 19.69
CA PRO A 400 11.55 6.40 20.51
C PRO A 400 10.46 7.37 20.06
N ALA A 401 9.86 8.11 20.99
CA ALA A 401 8.76 9.03 20.68
C ALA A 401 9.11 10.04 19.57
N SER A 402 10.36 10.49 19.55
CA SER A 402 10.94 11.43 18.59
C SER A 402 11.06 10.88 17.15
N THR A 403 11.10 9.55 16.97
CA THR A 403 11.31 8.89 15.64
C THR A 403 10.11 8.08 15.14
N ARG A 404 8.98 8.07 15.89
CA ARG A 404 7.75 7.37 15.48
C ARG A 404 7.25 7.81 14.10
N THR A 405 7.25 9.12 13.83
CA THR A 405 6.85 9.66 12.52
C THR A 405 7.76 9.16 11.40
N MET A 406 9.08 9.07 11.64
CA MET A 406 10.04 8.55 10.66
C MET A 406 9.79 7.08 10.34
N THR A 407 9.33 6.33 11.34
CA THR A 407 9.00 4.91 11.23
C THR A 407 7.74 4.69 10.37
N ALA A 408 6.74 5.55 10.52
CA ALA A 408 5.58 5.58 9.63
C ALA A 408 5.97 5.95 8.18
N VAL A 409 6.85 6.94 8.00
CA VAL A 409 7.37 7.34 6.67
C VAL A 409 8.13 6.19 6.01
N ALA A 410 8.99 5.48 6.74
CA ALA A 410 9.71 4.32 6.23
C ALA A 410 8.73 3.22 5.75
N SER A 411 7.67 2.96 6.52
CA SER A 411 6.64 1.98 6.15
C SER A 411 5.91 2.37 4.84
N LEU A 412 5.55 3.64 4.69
CA LEU A 412 4.91 4.15 3.45
C LEU A 412 5.85 4.07 2.24
N MET A 413 7.12 4.40 2.42
CA MET A 413 8.13 4.29 1.37
C MET A 413 8.28 2.84 0.89
N MET A 414 8.20 1.87 1.79
CA MET A 414 8.30 0.45 1.43
C MET A 414 7.12 -0.07 0.64
N ASN A 415 5.91 0.43 0.88
CA ASN A 415 4.76 0.13 0.03
C ASN A 415 4.98 0.62 -1.42
N ALA A 416 5.63 1.77 -1.59
CA ALA A 416 5.98 2.29 -2.92
C ALA A 416 7.01 1.38 -3.61
N VAL A 417 8.05 0.95 -2.89
CA VAL A 417 9.06 0.02 -3.41
C VAL A 417 8.43 -1.32 -3.81
N SER A 418 7.56 -1.88 -2.97
CA SER A 418 6.83 -3.12 -3.29
C SER A 418 6.03 -2.98 -4.59
N SER A 419 5.30 -1.87 -4.75
CA SER A 419 4.52 -1.58 -5.95
C SER A 419 5.41 -1.42 -7.19
N SER A 420 6.59 -0.83 -7.06
CA SER A 420 7.57 -0.72 -8.15
C SER A 420 8.15 -2.07 -8.55
N ILE A 421 8.50 -2.93 -7.60
CA ILE A 421 8.95 -4.30 -7.88
C ILE A 421 7.86 -5.08 -8.61
N PHE A 422 6.61 -4.95 -8.16
CA PHE A 422 5.47 -5.60 -8.80
C PHE A 422 5.23 -5.08 -10.22
N THR A 423 5.38 -3.77 -10.47
CA THR A 423 5.27 -3.17 -11.81
C THR A 423 6.35 -3.74 -12.75
N VAL A 424 7.57 -3.95 -12.26
CA VAL A 424 8.60 -4.61 -13.07
C VAL A 424 8.24 -6.07 -13.33
N GLN A 425 7.73 -6.78 -12.32
CA GLN A 425 7.32 -8.17 -12.44
C GLN A 425 6.26 -8.34 -13.56
N THR A 426 5.24 -7.48 -13.58
CA THR A 426 4.21 -7.51 -14.64
C THR A 426 4.79 -7.15 -16.00
N ALA A 427 5.70 -6.18 -16.09
CA ALA A 427 6.38 -5.84 -17.33
C ALA A 427 7.25 -6.99 -17.86
N ALA A 428 8.01 -7.66 -16.99
CA ALA A 428 8.84 -8.81 -17.34
C ALA A 428 8.01 -10.02 -17.79
N LEU A 429 6.82 -10.18 -17.21
CA LEU A 429 5.88 -11.23 -17.57
C LEU A 429 4.90 -10.84 -18.68
N SER A 430 5.02 -9.66 -19.30
CA SER A 430 4.10 -9.18 -20.33
C SER A 430 3.95 -10.13 -21.53
N GLN A 431 4.99 -10.92 -21.84
CA GLN A 431 4.93 -11.97 -22.86
C GLN A 431 4.01 -13.13 -22.48
N PHE A 432 3.91 -13.43 -21.18
CA PHE A 432 3.07 -14.49 -20.63
C PHE A 432 1.71 -13.97 -20.16
N VAL A 433 1.59 -12.67 -19.86
CA VAL A 433 0.38 -12.00 -19.40
C VAL A 433 0.03 -10.86 -20.37
N PRO A 434 -0.45 -11.19 -21.59
CA PRO A 434 -0.98 -10.20 -22.52
C PRO A 434 -2.27 -9.57 -21.98
N ASP A 435 -2.71 -8.48 -22.61
CA ASP A 435 -3.97 -7.80 -22.26
C ASP A 435 -5.19 -8.75 -22.32
N ASP A 436 -5.22 -9.65 -23.32
CA ASP A 436 -6.20 -10.74 -23.41
C ASP A 436 -5.72 -11.97 -22.62
N LEU A 437 -6.22 -12.13 -21.39
CA LEU A 437 -5.83 -13.21 -20.50
C LEU A 437 -6.27 -14.59 -21.02
N ASN A 438 -7.14 -14.67 -22.03
CA ASN A 438 -7.51 -15.94 -22.65
C ASN A 438 -6.35 -16.54 -23.46
N GLN A 439 -5.43 -15.70 -23.94
CA GLN A 439 -4.23 -16.12 -24.68
C GLN A 439 -3.00 -16.25 -23.77
N GLY A 440 -3.12 -15.80 -22.51
CA GLY A 440 -2.06 -15.74 -21.53
C GLY A 440 -2.04 -16.89 -20.52
N ARG A 441 -1.01 -16.84 -19.66
CA ARG A 441 -0.84 -17.68 -18.47
C ARG A 441 -0.57 -16.81 -17.25
N MET A 442 -1.62 -16.16 -16.75
CA MET A 442 -1.54 -15.26 -15.59
C MET A 442 -1.14 -16.00 -14.31
N GLU A 443 -1.36 -17.31 -14.22
CA GLU A 443 -0.97 -18.11 -13.05
C GLU A 443 0.53 -18.05 -12.77
N TYR A 444 1.38 -17.86 -13.79
CA TYR A 444 2.83 -17.70 -13.60
C TYR A 444 3.16 -16.42 -12.83
N GLY A 445 2.39 -15.35 -13.04
CA GLY A 445 2.51 -14.12 -12.25
C GLY A 445 2.21 -14.37 -10.78
N TYR A 446 1.14 -15.09 -10.48
CA TYR A 446 0.78 -15.45 -9.10
C TYR A 446 1.82 -16.35 -8.43
N TYR A 447 2.30 -17.39 -9.13
CA TYR A 447 3.34 -18.27 -8.57
C TYR A 447 4.65 -17.51 -8.32
N LEU A 448 5.05 -16.61 -9.21
CA LEU A 448 6.24 -15.78 -9.00
C LEU A 448 6.08 -14.87 -7.77
N SER A 449 4.91 -14.25 -7.59
CA SER A 449 4.63 -13.44 -6.41
C SER A 449 4.64 -14.26 -5.11
N ILE A 450 4.15 -15.51 -5.13
CA ILE A 450 4.23 -16.42 -3.98
C ILE A 450 5.70 -16.74 -3.65
N VAL A 451 6.51 -17.08 -4.65
CA VAL A 451 7.94 -17.37 -4.44
C VAL A 451 8.66 -16.14 -3.89
N LEU A 452 8.40 -14.96 -4.45
CA LEU A 452 8.97 -13.69 -3.97
C LEU A 452 8.56 -13.42 -2.52
N ALA A 453 7.28 -13.59 -2.19
CA ALA A 453 6.77 -13.42 -0.83
C ALA A 453 7.44 -14.38 0.18
N LEU A 454 7.69 -15.63 -0.20
CA LEU A 454 8.39 -16.61 0.63
C LEU A 454 9.86 -16.24 0.86
N VAL A 455 10.57 -15.78 -0.17
CA VAL A 455 11.97 -15.32 -0.05
C VAL A 455 12.06 -14.09 0.87
N LEU A 456 11.17 -13.12 0.68
CA LEU A 456 11.11 -11.91 1.51
C LEU A 456 10.65 -12.23 2.94
N TYR A 457 9.77 -13.20 3.13
CA TYR A 457 9.40 -13.69 4.46
C TYR A 457 10.59 -14.34 5.17
N ALA A 458 11.40 -15.12 4.47
CA ALA A 458 12.64 -15.68 5.04
C ALA A 458 13.63 -14.57 5.44
N ALA A 459 13.75 -13.50 4.64
CA ALA A 459 14.53 -12.32 5.00
C ALA A 459 13.97 -11.62 6.25
N PHE A 460 12.64 -11.47 6.36
CA PHE A 460 12.00 -10.95 7.57
C PHE A 460 12.30 -11.79 8.81
N VAL A 461 12.19 -13.13 8.71
CA VAL A 461 12.51 -14.04 9.82
C VAL A 461 13.98 -13.89 10.25
N ARG A 462 14.90 -13.65 9.31
CA ARG A 462 16.29 -13.32 9.63
C ARG A 462 16.39 -11.98 10.37
N SER A 463 15.82 -10.91 9.81
CA SER A 463 15.92 -9.55 10.38
C SER A 463 15.35 -9.48 11.80
N ILE A 464 14.19 -10.11 12.06
CA ILE A 464 13.58 -10.10 13.40
C ILE A 464 14.35 -10.94 14.42
N ARG A 465 15.05 -12.01 13.99
CA ARG A 465 15.94 -12.78 14.87
C ARG A 465 17.18 -11.99 15.25
N LEU A 466 17.75 -11.23 14.33
CA LEU A 466 18.88 -10.35 14.61
C LEU A 466 18.48 -9.22 15.56
N PHE A 467 17.35 -8.56 15.27
CA PHE A 467 16.79 -7.52 16.14
C PHE A 467 16.60 -7.99 17.59
N ARG A 468 15.99 -9.18 17.78
CA ARG A 468 15.78 -9.75 19.13
C ARG A 468 17.09 -10.13 19.85
N LYS A 469 18.11 -10.58 19.13
CA LYS A 469 19.41 -10.93 19.74
C LYS A 469 20.11 -9.70 20.29
N GLU A 470 20.06 -8.58 19.56
CA GLU A 470 20.65 -7.33 20.03
C GLU A 470 19.88 -6.74 21.21
N GLU A 471 18.53 -6.81 21.23
CA GLU A 471 17.74 -6.39 22.40
C GLU A 471 18.14 -7.16 23.67
N GLN A 472 18.44 -8.45 23.56
CA GLN A 472 18.91 -9.26 24.70
C GLN A 472 20.33 -8.94 25.16
N HIS A 473 21.15 -8.31 24.32
CA HIS A 473 22.49 -7.86 24.70
C HIS A 473 22.48 -6.47 25.36
N GLU A 474 21.43 -5.68 25.15
CA GLU A 474 21.28 -4.32 25.70
C GLU A 474 20.44 -4.26 26.99
N ALA A 475 19.62 -5.29 27.26
CA ALA A 475 18.87 -5.49 28.51
C ALA A 475 19.66 -6.30 29.53
#